data_AF-A0A316PTJ0-F1
#
_entry.id   AF-A0A316PTJ0-F1
#
_cell.length_a   1.000
_cell.length_b   1.000
_cell.length_c   1.000
_cell.angle_alpha   90.00
_cell.angle_beta   90.00
_cell.angle_gamma   90.00
#
_symmetry.space_group_name_H-M   'P 1'
#
loop_
_entity.id
_entity.type
_entity.pdbx_description
1 polymer ?
#
loop_
_entity_poly.entity_id
_entity_poly.type
_entity_poly.pdbx_seq_one_letter_code
_entity_poly.pdbx_strand_id
1 'polypeptide(L)'
;MKRRKPLHIVLIVLASLLGLYLIPCFYISCQLNGMVHQSYDTRGKNNPYPERLSARSYQALCCRYYHEEVSPDQETYRQSFPLTILWPGGGKSIYWYSHEVLDANSSVSSGSWNIDVTVTHQFQNGKWRISDVFDPV
;
A
#
# COMPACT_ATOMS: atom_id res chain seq x y z
N MET A 1 30.21 -30.34 -25.60
CA MET A 1 29.67 -29.06 -25.08
C MET A 1 28.67 -28.47 -26.08
N LYS A 2 27.35 -28.66 -25.95
CA LYS A 2 26.34 -27.98 -26.81
C LYS A 2 24.91 -28.25 -26.32
N ARG A 3 24.46 -27.56 -25.26
CA ARG A 3 23.03 -27.43 -24.88
C ARG A 3 22.67 -26.10 -24.18
N ARG A 4 23.55 -25.09 -24.20
CA ARG A 4 23.32 -23.81 -23.52
C ARG A 4 22.39 -22.84 -24.26
N LYS A 5 22.23 -22.98 -25.58
CA LYS A 5 21.41 -22.09 -26.43
C LYS A 5 19.92 -22.06 -26.05
N PRO A 6 19.22 -23.20 -25.84
CA PRO A 6 17.80 -23.16 -25.46
C PRO A 6 17.61 -22.57 -24.05
N LEU A 7 18.52 -22.85 -23.11
CA LEU A 7 18.42 -22.34 -21.75
C LEU A 7 18.52 -20.80 -21.69
N HIS A 8 19.44 -20.20 -22.45
CA HIS A 8 19.57 -18.73 -22.49
C HIS A 8 18.31 -18.07 -23.04
N ILE A 9 17.72 -18.63 -24.11
CA ILE A 9 16.48 -18.12 -24.67
C ILE A 9 15.35 -18.23 -23.64
N VAL A 10 15.22 -19.38 -22.97
CA VAL A 10 14.22 -19.58 -21.92
C VAL A 10 14.39 -18.57 -20.77
N LEU A 11 15.62 -18.33 -20.32
CA LEU A 11 15.90 -17.34 -19.27
C LEU A 11 15.51 -15.92 -19.70
N ILE A 12 15.83 -15.53 -20.93
CA ILE A 12 15.43 -14.23 -21.48
C ILE A 12 13.90 -14.10 -21.51
N VAL A 13 13.21 -15.14 -21.97
CA VAL A 13 11.74 -15.15 -22.01
C VAL A 13 11.15 -15.04 -20.60
N LEU A 14 11.65 -15.81 -19.64
CA LEU A 14 11.19 -15.75 -18.24
C LEU A 14 11.47 -14.39 -17.60
N ALA A 15 12.66 -13.83 -17.80
CA ALA A 15 13.00 -12.50 -17.31
C ALA A 15 12.10 -11.42 -17.94
N SER A 16 11.79 -11.54 -19.23
CA SER A 16 10.89 -10.62 -19.94
C SER A 16 9.47 -10.72 -19.40
N LEU A 17 8.95 -11.94 -19.21
CA LEU A 17 7.62 -12.17 -18.63
C LEU A 17 7.53 -11.65 -17.19
N LEU A 18 8.57 -11.86 -16.38
CA LEU A 18 8.65 -11.31 -15.04
C LEU A 18 8.65 -9.77 -15.07
N GLY A 19 9.45 -9.16 -15.94
CA GLY A 19 9.47 -7.70 -16.13
C GLY A 19 8.10 -7.15 -16.51
N LEU A 20 7.44 -7.78 -17.50
CA LEU A 20 6.08 -7.41 -17.92
C LEU A 20 5.05 -7.58 -16.80
N TYR A 21 5.22 -8.55 -15.91
CA TYR A 21 4.37 -8.75 -14.74
C TYR A 21 4.64 -7.73 -13.62
N LEU A 22 5.89 -7.32 -13.42
CA LEU A 22 6.26 -6.36 -12.39
C LEU A 22 5.79 -4.93 -12.70
N ILE A 23 5.69 -4.54 -13.98
CA ILE A 23 5.19 -3.22 -14.40
C ILE A 23 3.81 -2.89 -13.80
N PRO A 24 2.75 -3.70 -14.00
CA PRO A 24 1.44 -3.41 -13.43
C PRO A 24 1.44 -3.50 -11.89
N CYS A 25 2.22 -4.41 -11.30
CA CYS A 25 2.34 -4.49 -9.84
C CYS A 25 2.92 -3.19 -9.26
N PHE A 26 4.01 -2.69 -9.86
CA PHE A 26 4.63 -1.43 -9.47
C PHE A 26 3.70 -0.24 -9.68
N TYR A 27 2.97 -0.20 -10.80
CA TYR A 27 1.97 0.83 -11.06
C TYR A 27 0.89 0.88 -9.98
N ILE A 28 0.32 -0.27 -9.59
CA ILE A 28 -0.68 -0.34 -8.52
C ILE A 28 -0.06 0.06 -7.17
N SER A 29 1.17 -0.36 -6.89
CA SER A 29 1.91 0.07 -5.70
C SER A 29 2.08 1.59 -5.61
N CYS A 30 2.48 2.26 -6.70
CA CYS A 30 2.61 3.72 -6.75
C CYS A 30 1.27 4.42 -6.50
N GLN A 31 0.19 3.90 -7.09
CA GLN A 31 -1.14 4.45 -6.87
C GLN A 31 -1.58 4.29 -5.42
N LEU A 32 -1.41 3.09 -4.85
CA LEU A 32 -1.73 2.84 -3.46
C LEU A 32 -0.92 3.75 -2.53
N ASN A 33 0.39 3.92 -2.78
CA ASN A 33 1.23 4.82 -2.00
C ASN A 33 0.68 6.26 -1.96
N GLY A 34 0.23 6.77 -3.11
CA GLY A 34 -0.43 8.07 -3.20
C GLY A 34 -1.76 8.12 -2.43
N MET A 35 -2.57 7.07 -2.52
CA MET A 35 -3.83 6.98 -1.78
C MET A 35 -3.62 6.95 -0.27
N VAL A 36 -2.61 6.22 0.22
CA VAL A 36 -2.29 6.15 1.66
C VAL A 36 -1.81 7.51 2.15
N HIS A 37 -0.88 8.16 1.45
CA HIS A 37 -0.44 9.52 1.81
C HIS A 37 -1.60 10.50 1.87
N GLN A 38 -2.46 10.50 0.85
CA GLN A 38 -3.59 11.41 0.83
C GLN A 38 -4.62 11.07 1.90
N SER A 39 -4.83 9.79 2.21
CA SER A 39 -5.69 9.36 3.30
C SER A 39 -5.13 9.88 4.63
N TYR A 40 -3.82 9.81 4.86
CA TYR A 40 -3.18 10.39 6.04
C TYR A 40 -3.36 11.91 6.09
N ASP A 41 -3.06 12.64 5.01
CA ASP A 41 -3.17 14.11 4.95
C ASP A 41 -4.62 14.59 5.20
N THR A 42 -5.60 13.81 4.77
CA THR A 42 -7.03 14.10 4.96
C THR A 42 -7.63 13.43 6.19
N ARG A 43 -6.82 12.72 6.99
CA ARG A 43 -7.26 11.96 8.18
C ARG A 43 -8.39 10.98 7.86
N GLY A 44 -8.33 10.32 6.70
CA GLY A 44 -9.31 9.39 6.18
C GLY A 44 -10.61 10.04 5.67
N LYS A 45 -10.69 11.38 5.63
CA LYS A 45 -11.88 12.13 5.20
C LYS A 45 -11.81 12.48 3.72
N ASN A 46 -12.95 12.85 3.12
CA ASN A 46 -13.03 13.37 1.74
C ASN A 46 -12.39 12.47 0.67
N ASN A 47 -12.74 11.18 0.66
CA ASN A 47 -12.22 10.19 -0.30
C ASN A 47 -12.32 10.70 -1.76
N PRO A 48 -11.19 11.00 -2.42
CA PRO A 48 -11.17 11.51 -3.80
C PRO A 48 -11.17 10.39 -4.85
N TYR A 49 -11.21 9.12 -4.43
CA TYR A 49 -11.16 7.94 -5.27
C TYR A 49 -12.40 7.02 -5.12
N PRO A 50 -13.64 7.55 -5.13
CA PRO A 50 -14.84 6.75 -4.87
C PRO A 50 -15.05 5.61 -5.88
N GLU A 51 -14.51 5.72 -7.09
CA GLU A 51 -14.56 4.68 -8.10
C GLU A 51 -13.60 3.51 -7.82
N ARG A 52 -12.57 3.70 -7.00
CA ARG A 52 -11.54 2.71 -6.71
C ARG A 52 -11.69 2.03 -5.37
N LEU A 53 -12.13 2.75 -4.35
CA LEU A 53 -12.33 2.22 -3.01
C LEU A 53 -13.45 2.93 -2.27
N SER A 54 -14.09 2.20 -1.36
CA SER A 54 -15.14 2.76 -0.51
C SER A 54 -14.57 3.82 0.44
N ALA A 55 -15.40 4.73 0.94
CA ALA A 55 -14.98 5.70 1.97
C ALA A 55 -14.47 5.00 3.24
N ARG A 56 -15.05 3.85 3.61
CA ARG A 56 -14.58 3.03 4.74
C ARG A 56 -13.18 2.47 4.48
N SER A 57 -12.94 1.93 3.29
CA SER A 57 -11.63 1.42 2.90
C SER A 57 -10.60 2.55 2.83
N TYR A 58 -11.00 3.74 2.37
CA TYR A 58 -10.14 4.92 2.34
C TYR A 58 -9.77 5.36 3.74
N GLN A 59 -10.73 5.42 4.65
CA GLN A 59 -10.49 5.69 6.06
C GLN A 59 -9.58 4.64 6.69
N ALA A 60 -9.72 3.36 6.33
CA ALA A 60 -8.85 2.29 6.83
C ALA A 60 -7.40 2.36 6.29
N LEU A 61 -7.14 3.11 5.21
CA LEU A 61 -5.76 3.43 4.80
C LEU A 61 -5.12 4.50 5.71
N CYS A 62 -5.93 5.30 6.41
CA CYS A 62 -5.44 6.21 7.43
C CYS A 62 -5.04 5.39 8.66
N CYS A 63 -3.93 5.77 9.31
CA CYS A 63 -3.50 5.13 10.55
C CYS A 63 -4.65 5.11 11.58
N ARG A 64 -4.82 3.96 12.25
CA ARG A 64 -5.95 3.74 13.19
C ARG A 64 -5.88 4.63 14.45
N TYR A 65 -4.68 5.01 14.88
CA TYR A 65 -4.43 5.80 16.10
C TYR A 65 -4.34 7.30 15.86
N TYR A 66 -5.07 7.77 14.86
CA TYR A 66 -5.19 9.20 14.62
C TYR A 66 -5.93 9.86 15.79
N HIS A 67 -5.26 10.72 16.55
CA HIS A 67 -5.87 11.47 17.65
C HIS A 67 -6.26 12.86 17.16
N GLU A 68 -7.56 13.12 16.97
CA GLU A 68 -8.05 14.43 16.49
C GLU A 68 -7.62 15.62 17.38
N GLU A 69 -7.29 15.35 18.64
CA GLU A 69 -6.87 16.32 19.64
C GLU A 69 -5.35 16.59 19.64
N VAL A 70 -4.55 15.79 18.93
CA VAL A 70 -3.09 15.95 18.85
C VAL A 70 -2.73 16.90 17.70
N SER A 71 -1.83 17.83 18.00
CA SER A 71 -1.39 18.81 17.01
C SER A 71 -0.49 18.12 15.96
N PRO A 72 -0.59 18.46 14.65
CA PRO A 72 0.16 17.79 13.60
C PRO A 72 1.69 17.81 13.75
N ASP A 73 2.23 18.81 14.46
CA ASP A 73 3.65 18.95 14.80
C ASP A 73 4.11 17.95 15.88
N GLN A 74 3.18 17.29 16.55
CA GLN A 74 3.42 16.25 17.54
C GLN A 74 3.26 14.84 16.97
N GLU A 75 2.96 14.67 15.69
CA GLU A 75 2.79 13.36 15.05
C GLU A 75 3.91 13.07 14.06
N THR A 76 4.49 11.87 14.16
CA THR A 76 5.43 11.35 13.16
C THR A 76 4.83 10.11 12.52
N TYR A 77 4.62 10.18 11.21
CA TYR A 77 4.16 9.05 10.39
C TYR A 77 5.24 8.63 9.39
N ARG A 78 5.49 7.32 9.34
CA ARG A 78 6.40 6.71 8.37
C ARG A 78 5.72 5.49 7.78
N GLN A 79 5.85 5.32 6.46
CA GLN A 79 5.37 4.14 5.77
C GLN A 79 6.40 3.60 4.80
N SER A 80 6.38 2.28 4.59
CA SER A 80 7.14 1.62 3.53
C SER A 80 6.42 1.76 2.19
N PHE A 81 7.16 1.67 1.10
CA PHE A 81 6.55 1.54 -0.22
C PHE A 81 5.70 0.26 -0.32
N PRO A 82 4.44 0.31 -0.78
CA PRO A 82 3.60 -0.87 -0.89
C PRO A 82 4.13 -1.88 -1.90
N LEU A 83 4.11 -3.16 -1.55
CA LEU A 83 4.48 -4.25 -2.43
C LEU A 83 3.23 -4.97 -2.92
N THR A 84 3.02 -5.00 -4.24
CA THR A 84 1.81 -5.56 -4.85
C THR A 84 2.10 -6.86 -5.58
N ILE A 85 1.22 -7.84 -5.42
CA ILE A 85 1.17 -9.09 -6.17
C ILE A 85 -0.23 -9.18 -6.79
N LEU A 86 -0.30 -9.41 -8.10
CA LEU A 86 -1.54 -9.52 -8.86
C LEU A 86 -1.70 -10.95 -9.41
N TRP A 87 -2.92 -11.40 -9.53
CA TRP A 87 -3.29 -12.65 -10.21
C TRP A 87 -4.60 -12.44 -10.99
N PRO A 88 -4.98 -13.35 -11.89
CA PRO A 88 -6.23 -13.20 -12.62
C PRO A 88 -7.42 -13.00 -11.68
N GLY A 89 -8.08 -11.83 -11.79
CA GLY A 89 -9.26 -11.45 -11.01
C GLY A 89 -8.99 -10.79 -9.65
N GLY A 90 -7.75 -10.81 -9.13
CA GLY A 90 -7.46 -10.33 -7.78
C GLY A 90 -6.01 -9.93 -7.54
N GLY A 91 -5.73 -9.44 -6.34
CA GLY A 91 -4.37 -9.12 -5.94
C GLY A 91 -4.31 -8.71 -4.48
N LYS A 92 -3.10 -8.61 -3.96
CA LYS A 92 -2.84 -8.07 -2.64
C LYS A 92 -1.68 -7.09 -2.70
N SER A 93 -1.78 -6.03 -1.91
CA SER A 93 -0.64 -5.20 -1.56
C SER A 93 -0.39 -5.29 -0.07
N ILE A 94 0.88 -5.25 0.32
CA ILE A 94 1.29 -5.13 1.71
C ILE A 94 2.19 -3.92 1.88
N TYR A 95 1.99 -3.17 2.94
CA TYR A 95 2.91 -2.13 3.39
C TYR A 95 2.96 -2.12 4.90
N TRP A 96 3.99 -1.48 5.45
CA TRP A 96 4.14 -1.28 6.87
C TRP A 96 4.08 0.20 7.17
N TYR A 97 3.51 0.56 8.31
CA TYR A 97 3.61 1.91 8.84
C TYR A 97 4.07 1.93 10.29
N SER A 98 4.62 3.07 10.69
CA SER A 98 4.88 3.42 12.08
C SER A 98 4.28 4.80 12.34
N HIS A 99 3.66 4.95 13.50
CA HIS A 99 3.00 6.16 13.95
C HIS A 99 3.47 6.45 15.38
N GLU A 100 3.97 7.65 15.62
CA GLU A 100 4.47 8.09 16.93
C GLU A 100 3.82 9.43 17.27
N VAL A 101 3.34 9.56 18.51
CA VAL A 101 2.85 10.81 19.09
C VAL A 101 3.90 11.30 20.08
N LEU A 102 4.38 12.52 19.88
CA LEU A 102 5.38 13.18 20.70
C LEU A 102 4.71 14.01 21.80
N ASP A 103 5.32 14.04 22.98
CA ASP A 103 4.94 14.95 24.05
C ASP A 103 5.54 16.36 23.84
N ALA A 104 5.24 17.29 24.75
CA ALA A 104 5.78 18.65 24.72
C ALA A 104 7.32 18.72 24.83
N ASN A 105 7.97 17.63 25.29
CA ASN A 105 9.42 17.50 25.40
C ASN A 105 10.04 16.75 24.21
N SER A 106 9.27 16.55 23.12
CA SER A 106 9.68 15.78 21.93
C SER A 106 10.04 14.32 22.21
N SER A 107 9.54 13.75 23.31
CA SER A 107 9.67 12.32 23.63
C SER A 107 8.45 11.55 23.15
N VAL A 108 8.61 10.29 22.76
CA VAL A 108 7.48 9.47 22.30
C VAL A 108 6.56 9.14 23.48
N SER A 109 5.32 9.61 23.41
CA SER A 109 4.28 9.39 24.42
C SER A 109 3.46 8.12 24.13
N SER A 110 3.16 7.87 22.87
CA SER A 110 2.39 6.73 22.40
C SER A 110 2.68 6.46 20.92
N GLY A 111 2.40 5.26 20.44
CA GLY A 111 2.66 4.93 19.04
C GLY A 111 2.45 3.46 18.71
N SER A 112 2.68 3.16 17.43
CA SER A 112 2.66 1.81 16.87
C SER A 112 3.78 1.70 15.85
N TRP A 113 4.51 0.59 15.85
CA TRP A 113 5.69 0.41 15.02
C TRP A 113 5.56 -0.84 14.16
N ASN A 114 5.94 -0.71 12.88
CA ASN A 114 5.94 -1.81 11.91
C ASN A 114 4.59 -2.54 11.81
N ILE A 115 3.49 -1.78 11.84
CA ILE A 115 2.16 -2.35 11.64
C ILE A 115 1.99 -2.69 10.17
N ASP A 116 1.71 -3.95 9.87
CA ASP A 116 1.45 -4.40 8.51
C ASP A 116 0.01 -4.10 8.11
N VAL A 117 -0.18 -3.53 6.93
CA VAL A 117 -1.49 -3.30 6.34
C VAL A 117 -1.58 -4.09 5.06
N THR A 118 -2.61 -4.93 4.97
CA THR A 118 -2.91 -5.74 3.79
C THR A 118 -4.09 -5.16 3.03
N VAL A 119 -3.86 -4.80 1.78
CA VAL A 119 -4.89 -4.24 0.88
C VAL A 119 -5.27 -5.29 -0.15
N THR A 120 -6.56 -5.64 -0.23
CA THR A 120 -7.06 -6.63 -1.19
C THR A 120 -7.62 -5.94 -2.42
N HIS A 121 -7.07 -6.29 -3.58
CA HIS A 121 -7.49 -5.79 -4.89
C HIS A 121 -8.38 -6.80 -5.61
N GLN A 122 -9.35 -6.28 -6.34
CA GLN A 122 -10.21 -7.05 -7.22
C GLN A 122 -10.29 -6.39 -8.59
N PHE A 123 -10.20 -7.18 -9.65
CA PHE A 123 -10.39 -6.67 -11.01
C PHE A 123 -11.88 -6.68 -11.34
N GLN A 124 -12.47 -5.50 -11.52
CA GLN A 124 -13.88 -5.33 -11.84
C GLN A 124 -14.04 -4.27 -12.91
N ASN A 125 -14.87 -4.53 -13.92
CA ASN A 125 -15.20 -3.57 -14.99
C ASN A 125 -13.96 -2.96 -15.67
N GLY A 126 -12.94 -3.78 -15.91
CA GLY A 126 -11.70 -3.33 -16.58
C GLY A 126 -10.74 -2.52 -15.68
N LYS A 127 -11.02 -2.41 -14.38
CA LYS A 127 -10.21 -1.62 -13.43
C LYS A 127 -9.90 -2.42 -12.17
N TRP A 128 -8.72 -2.18 -11.60
CA TRP A 128 -8.37 -2.66 -10.27
C TRP A 128 -9.06 -1.79 -9.22
N ARG A 129 -9.77 -2.42 -8.29
CA ARG A 129 -10.46 -1.77 -7.17
C ARG A 129 -9.98 -2.36 -5.85
N ILE A 130 -9.89 -1.53 -4.83
CA ILE A 130 -9.62 -2.00 -3.47
C ILE A 130 -10.95 -2.45 -2.88
N SER A 131 -11.02 -3.73 -2.55
CA SER A 131 -12.19 -4.39 -1.98
C SER A 131 -12.16 -4.41 -0.45
N ASP A 132 -10.95 -4.46 0.12
CA ASP A 132 -10.76 -4.57 1.56
C ASP A 132 -9.39 -4.00 1.97
N VAL A 133 -9.31 -3.48 3.20
CA VAL A 133 -8.10 -2.99 3.83
C VAL A 133 -8.08 -3.57 5.24
N PHE A 134 -7.11 -4.42 5.50
CA PHE A 134 -6.94 -5.11 6.77
C PHE A 134 -5.72 -4.56 7.51
N ASP A 135 -5.96 -4.10 8.72
CA ASP A 135 -4.98 -3.70 9.73
C ASP A 135 -5.19 -4.63 10.95
N PRO A 136 -4.19 -5.44 11.33
CA PRO A 136 -4.34 -6.54 12.29
C PRO A 136 -4.49 -6.14 13.76
N VAL A 137 -4.44 -4.84 14.10
CA VAL A 137 -4.40 -4.34 15.48
C VAL A 137 -5.77 -3.88 15.96
#